data_AF-A0ABD0P6H6-F1
#
_entry.id   AF-A0ABD0P6H6-F1
#
_cell.length_a   1.000
_cell.length_b   1.000
_cell.length_c   1.000
_cell.angle_alpha   90.00
_cell.angle_beta   90.00
_cell.angle_gamma   90.00
#
_symmetry.space_group_name_H-M   'P 1'
#
loop_
_entity.id
_entity.type
_entity.pdbx_description
1 polymer ?
#
loop_
_entity_poly.entity_id
_entity_poly.type
_entity_poly.pdbx_seq_one_letter_code
_entity_poly.pdbx_strand_id
1 'polypeptide(L)'
;MSHGLLLWLENIDRRRNEIIPIDHSQDTDTLQEHHKTLLLLDTQLKVASLQDMSLQLLVHSEGKKVHVIGNRLKLLLKEVTRDIRELQKALDISSSQQVSY
;
A
#
# COMPACT_ATOMS: atom_id res chain seq x y z
N MET A 1 -5.46 -15.17 -16.75
CA MET A 1 -5.21 -14.46 -15.47
C MET A 1 -4.03 -15.13 -14.81
N SER A 2 -2.93 -14.40 -14.57
CA SER A 2 -1.75 -14.98 -13.92
C SER A 2 -2.08 -15.28 -12.45
N HIS A 3 -2.15 -16.56 -12.09
CA HIS A 3 -2.43 -17.01 -10.72
C HIS A 3 -1.45 -16.41 -9.69
N GLY A 4 -0.19 -16.18 -10.10
CA GLY A 4 0.82 -15.56 -9.25
C GLY A 4 0.52 -14.11 -8.86
N LEU A 5 -0.14 -13.32 -9.72
CA LEU A 5 -0.49 -11.94 -9.39
C LEU A 5 -1.62 -11.86 -8.35
N LEU A 6 -2.56 -12.81 -8.37
CA LEU A 6 -3.62 -12.87 -7.37
C LEU A 6 -3.06 -13.21 -5.99
N LEU A 7 -2.19 -14.22 -5.91
CA LEU A 7 -1.49 -14.57 -4.67
C LEU A 7 -0.62 -13.42 -4.15
N TRP A 8 0.01 -12.68 -5.06
CA TRP A 8 0.78 -11.50 -4.70
C TRP A 8 -0.11 -10.40 -4.11
N LEU A 9 -1.26 -10.09 -4.73
CA LEU A 9 -2.23 -9.12 -4.20
C LEU A 9 -2.75 -9.52 -2.81
N GLU A 10 -3.08 -10.79 -2.62
CA GLU A 10 -3.52 -11.32 -1.32
C GLU A 10 -2.42 -11.20 -0.25
N ASN A 11 -1.15 -11.40 -0.64
CA ASN A 11 -0.02 -11.18 0.26
C ASN A 11 0.10 -9.70 0.70
N ILE A 12 -0.06 -8.77 -0.24
CA ILE A 12 -0.08 -7.32 0.05
C ILE A 12 -1.24 -6.99 1.00
N ASP A 13 -2.44 -7.51 0.73
CA ASP A 13 -3.61 -7.33 1.58
C ASP A 13 -3.37 -7.84 3.00
N ARG A 14 -2.80 -9.04 3.15
CA ARG A 14 -2.48 -9.61 4.46
C ARG A 14 -1.49 -8.75 5.22
N ARG A 15 -0.38 -8.34 4.59
CA ARG A 15 0.63 -7.46 5.21
C ARG A 15 0.06 -6.12 5.63
N ARG A 16 -0.85 -5.55 4.83
CA ARG A 16 -1.57 -4.33 5.18
C ARG A 16 -2.48 -4.56 6.38
N ASN A 17 -3.24 -5.65 6.39
CA ASN A 17 -4.17 -5.98 7.47
C ASN A 17 -3.48 -6.29 8.80
N GLU A 18 -2.18 -6.62 8.79
CA GLU A 18 -1.38 -6.74 10.01
C GLU A 18 -1.06 -5.38 10.66
N ILE A 19 -1.09 -4.30 9.88
CA ILE A 19 -0.77 -2.93 10.32
C ILE A 19 -2.05 -2.13 10.62
N ILE A 20 -3.17 -2.49 10.00
CA ILE A 20 -4.44 -1.77 10.09
C ILE A 20 -5.43 -2.53 11.00
N PRO A 21 -6.06 -1.88 11.99
CA PRO A 21 -6.00 -0.44 12.29
C PRO A 21 -4.70 -0.02 12.99
N ILE A 22 -4.24 1.21 12.69
CA ILE A 22 -3.04 1.77 13.32
C ILE A 22 -3.33 2.04 14.80
N ASP A 23 -2.64 1.32 15.68
CA ASP A 23 -2.70 1.54 17.12
C ASP A 23 -1.73 2.66 17.52
N HIS A 24 -2.30 3.79 17.96
CA HIS A 24 -1.54 4.98 18.32
C HIS A 24 -0.86 4.85 19.70
N SER A 25 -1.15 3.77 20.43
CA SER A 25 -0.51 3.46 21.72
C SER A 25 0.76 2.63 21.58
N GLN A 26 1.08 2.16 20.38
CA GLN A 26 2.32 1.45 20.07
C GLN A 26 3.54 2.36 20.20
N ASP A 27 4.69 1.74 20.47
CA ASP A 27 5.97 2.43 20.58
C ASP A 27 6.41 3.05 19.25
N THR A 28 7.26 4.07 19.31
CA THR A 28 7.72 4.79 18.12
C THR A 28 8.51 3.90 17.16
N ASP A 29 9.24 2.90 17.67
CA ASP A 29 10.04 1.99 16.84
C ASP A 29 9.14 1.05 16.01
N THR A 30 8.09 0.48 16.61
CA THR A 30 7.10 -0.34 15.89
C THR A 30 6.31 0.48 14.89
N LEU A 31 5.87 1.69 15.24
CA LEU A 31 5.23 2.60 14.28
C LEU A 31 6.16 2.96 13.11
N GLN A 32 7.45 3.13 13.34
CA GLN A 32 8.44 3.40 12.30
C GLN A 32 8.66 2.17 11.39
N GLU A 33 8.67 0.97 11.96
CA GLU A 33 8.75 -0.28 11.19
C GLU A 33 7.51 -0.49 10.32
N HIS A 34 6.32 -0.23 10.85
CA HIS A 34 5.08 -0.22 10.10
C HIS A 34 5.13 0.80 8.95
N HIS A 35 5.72 1.98 9.17
CA HIS A 35 5.85 3.02 8.14
C HIS A 35 6.78 2.59 7.01
N LYS A 36 7.94 2.00 7.34
CA LYS A 36 8.86 1.42 6.34
C LYS A 36 8.18 0.31 5.54
N THR A 37 7.40 -0.54 6.22
CA THR A 37 6.67 -1.62 5.56
C THR A 37 5.64 -1.09 4.57
N LEU A 38 4.81 -0.12 4.97
CA LEU A 38 3.81 0.48 4.09
C LEU A 38 4.46 1.19 2.88
N LEU A 39 5.58 1.90 3.07
CA LEU A 39 6.34 2.52 1.97
C LEU A 39 6.86 1.48 0.96
N LEU A 40 7.30 0.32 1.43
CA LEU A 40 7.71 -0.78 0.57
C LEU A 40 6.52 -1.31 -0.23
N LEU A 41 5.36 -1.53 0.42
CA LEU A 41 4.14 -1.98 -0.26
C LEU A 41 3.69 -0.99 -1.34
N ASP A 42 3.70 0.32 -1.04
CA ASP A 42 3.38 1.38 -1.98
C ASP A 42 4.29 1.35 -3.22
N THR A 43 5.60 1.22 -3.02
CA THR A 43 6.57 1.12 -4.11
C THR A 43 6.30 -0.11 -4.98
N GLN A 44 6.04 -1.27 -4.38
CA GLN A 44 5.76 -2.49 -5.13
C GLN A 44 4.44 -2.39 -5.92
N LEU A 45 3.39 -1.80 -5.34
CA LEU A 45 2.11 -1.54 -6.02
C LEU A 45 2.27 -0.57 -7.19
N LYS A 46 3.10 0.46 -7.07
CA LYS A 46 3.44 1.38 -8.17
C LYS A 46 4.12 0.64 -9.32
N VAL A 47 5.09 -0.22 -9.02
CA VAL A 47 5.78 -1.03 -10.04
C VAL A 47 4.79 -1.96 -10.75
N ALA A 48 3.94 -2.67 -10.01
CA ALA A 48 2.93 -3.56 -10.59
C ALA A 48 1.92 -2.79 -11.46
N SER A 49 1.48 -1.60 -11.02
CA SER A 49 0.60 -0.71 -11.78
C SER A 49 1.23 -0.24 -13.09
N LEU A 50 2.52 0.15 -13.06
CA LEU A 50 3.27 0.52 -14.27
C LEU A 50 3.42 -0.64 -15.25
N GLN A 51 3.72 -1.84 -14.75
CA GLN A 51 3.80 -3.04 -15.58
C GLN A 51 2.44 -3.38 -16.23
N ASP A 52 1.35 -3.31 -15.46
CA ASP A 52 -0.02 -3.52 -15.96
C ASP A 52 -0.37 -2.50 -17.06
N MET A 53 -0.06 -1.22 -16.85
CA MET A 53 -0.27 -0.18 -17.86
C MET A 53 0.61 -0.39 -19.11
N SER A 54 1.87 -0.80 -18.94
CA SER A 54 2.77 -1.09 -20.06
C SER A 54 2.26 -2.25 -20.92
N LEU A 55 1.79 -3.33 -20.28
CA LEU A 55 1.15 -4.47 -20.96
C LEU A 55 -0.10 -4.03 -21.73
N GLN A 56 -0.93 -3.17 -21.14
CA GLN A 56 -2.13 -2.63 -21.80
C GLN A 56 -1.79 -1.82 -23.06
N LEU A 57 -0.76 -0.97 -22.99
CA LEU A 57 -0.30 -0.18 -24.13
C LEU A 57 0.32 -1.05 -25.24
N LEU A 58 0.99 -2.15 -24.87
CA LEU A 58 1.63 -3.07 -25.82
C LEU A 58 0.62 -3.91 -26.63
N VAL A 59 -0.54 -4.20 -26.05
CA VAL A 59 -1.52 -5.17 -26.61
C VAL A 59 -2.49 -4.55 -27.63
N HIS A 60 -2.35 -3.25 -27.99
CA HIS A 60 -3.02 -2.58 -29.12
C HIS A 60 -4.42 -3.14 -29.45
N SER A 61 -5.35 -3.14 -28.49
CA SER A 61 -6.71 -3.54 -28.79
C SER A 61 -7.71 -2.87 -27.87
N GLU A 62 -8.67 -2.26 -28.54
CA GLU A 62 -9.80 -1.57 -27.98
C GLU A 62 -10.51 -2.41 -26.91
N GLY A 63 -10.93 -1.74 -25.84
CA GLY A 63 -11.98 -2.28 -25.01
C GLY A 63 -11.92 -1.80 -23.58
N LYS A 64 -12.93 -1.00 -23.22
CA LYS A 64 -13.47 -0.87 -21.85
C LYS A 64 -13.94 -2.24 -21.31
N LYS A 65 -13.06 -3.24 -21.25
CA LYS A 65 -13.27 -4.50 -20.52
C LYS A 65 -12.77 -4.25 -19.11
N VAL A 66 -13.63 -4.51 -18.12
CA VAL A 66 -13.38 -4.29 -16.69
C VAL A 66 -12.04 -4.90 -16.27
N HIS A 67 -11.01 -4.08 -16.08
CA HIS A 67 -9.69 -4.53 -15.62
C HIS A 67 -9.75 -4.74 -14.10
N VAL A 68 -10.17 -5.92 -13.67
CA VAL A 68 -10.29 -6.26 -12.25
C VAL A 68 -8.95 -6.09 -11.53
N ILE A 69 -7.84 -6.49 -12.15
CA ILE A 69 -6.47 -6.34 -11.61
C ILE A 69 -6.06 -4.87 -11.52
N GLY A 70 -6.15 -4.11 -12.62
CA GLY A 70 -5.80 -2.69 -12.63
C GLY A 70 -6.64 -1.86 -11.66
N ASN A 71 -7.93 -2.20 -11.51
CA ASN A 71 -8.81 -1.57 -10.52
C ASN A 71 -8.39 -1.91 -9.09
N ARG A 72 -8.05 -3.17 -8.80
CA ARG A 72 -7.56 -3.57 -7.48
C ARG A 72 -6.22 -2.92 -7.14
N LEU A 73 -5.28 -2.86 -8.08
CA LEU A 73 -4.01 -2.15 -7.92
C LEU A 73 -4.23 -0.67 -7.59
N LYS A 74 -5.11 0.01 -8.34
CA LYS A 74 -5.45 1.42 -8.08
C LYS A 74 -6.11 1.63 -6.71
N LEU A 75 -6.98 0.71 -6.30
CA LEU A 75 -7.64 0.78 -4.99
C LEU A 75 -6.61 0.60 -3.87
N LEU A 76 -5.82 -0.48 -3.92
CA LEU A 76 -4.79 -0.74 -2.91
C LEU A 76 -3.76 0.36 -2.82
N LEU A 77 -3.37 0.95 -3.95
CA LEU A 77 -2.45 2.08 -3.95
C LEU A 77 -3.04 3.28 -3.19
N LYS A 78 -4.34 3.57 -3.38
CA LYS A 78 -5.02 4.64 -2.64
C LYS A 78 -5.12 4.33 -1.15
N GLU A 79 -5.43 3.09 -0.80
CA GLU A 79 -5.55 2.65 0.59
C GLU A 79 -4.20 2.72 1.30
N VAL A 80 -3.15 2.10 0.75
CA VAL A 80 -1.80 2.14 1.32
C VAL A 80 -1.28 3.59 1.40
N THR A 81 -1.51 4.42 0.39
CA THR A 81 -1.14 5.85 0.45
C THR A 81 -1.84 6.58 1.59
N ARG A 82 -3.13 6.30 1.84
CA ARG A 82 -3.88 6.87 2.96
C ARG A 82 -3.29 6.38 4.28
N ASP A 83 -3.07 5.09 4.41
CA ASP A 83 -2.54 4.46 5.62
C ASP A 83 -1.16 5.01 5.99
N ILE A 84 -0.27 5.24 5.00
CA ILE A 84 1.03 5.91 5.20
C ILE A 84 0.83 7.30 5.82
N ARG A 85 -0.12 8.09 5.32
CA ARG A 85 -0.37 9.44 5.85
C ARG A 85 -0.96 9.42 7.25
N GLU A 86 -1.82 8.44 7.55
CA GLU A 86 -2.37 8.27 8.90
C GLU A 86 -1.27 7.85 9.87
N LEU A 87 -0.39 6.93 9.46
CA LEU A 87 0.73 6.49 10.28
C LEU A 87 1.77 7.59 10.50
N GLN A 88 2.03 8.42 9.50
CA GLN A 88 2.88 9.60 9.65
C GLN A 88 2.33 10.56 10.71
N LYS A 89 1.01 10.79 10.73
CA LYS A 89 0.39 11.62 11.78
C LYS A 89 0.54 11.00 13.17
N ALA A 90 0.40 9.68 13.29
CA ALA A 90 0.62 8.99 14.56
C ALA A 90 2.07 9.16 15.05
N LEU A 91 3.04 9.05 14.14
CA LEU A 91 4.46 9.30 14.43
C LEU A 91 4.74 10.76 14.83
N ASP A 92 4.10 11.73 14.17
CA ASP A 92 4.25 13.16 14.49
C ASP A 92 3.68 13.49 15.90
N ILE A 93 2.60 12.82 16.31
CA ILE A 93 2.03 12.96 17.67
C ILE A 93 2.93 12.31 18.72
N SER A 94 3.41 11.08 18.47
CA SER A 94 4.30 10.34 19.36
C SER A 94 5.63 11.09 19.59
N SER A 95 6.21 11.65 18.53
CA SER A 95 7.43 12.46 18.63
C SER A 95 7.21 13.78 19.37
N SER A 96 6.04 14.43 19.20
CA SER A 96 5.70 15.65 19.95
C SER A 96 5.49 15.41 21.45
N GLN A 97 5.02 14.22 21.85
CA GLN A 97 4.88 13.84 23.26
C GLN A 97 6.22 13.58 23.97
N GLN A 98 7.25 13.16 23.25
CA GLN A 98 8.58 12.90 23.83
C GLN A 98 9.38 14.18 24.17
N VAL A 99 9.02 15.34 23.62
CA VAL A 99 9.79 16.60 23.77
C VAL A 99 9.33 17.45 24.97
N SER A 100 8.33 17.01 25.73
CA SER A 100 7.81 17.73 26.90
C SER A 100 8.40 17.23 28.23
N TYR A 101 9.67 17.52 28.50
CA TYR A 101 10.27 17.40 29.84
C TYR A 101 11.29 18.50 30.13
#